data_AF-A0A923F093-F1
#
_entry.id   AF-A0A923F093-F1
#
_cell.length_a   1.000
_cell.length_b   1.000
_cell.length_c   1.000
_cell.angle_alpha   90.00
_cell.angle_beta   90.00
_cell.angle_gamma   90.00
#
_symmetry.space_group_name_H-M   'P 1'
#
loop_
_entity.id
_entity.type
_entity.pdbx_description
1 polymer ?
#
loop_
_entity_poly.entity_id
_entity_poly.type
_entity_poly.pdbx_seq_one_letter_code
_entity_poly.pdbx_strand_id
1 'polypeptide(L)'
;MTSRPARSPIRDRDCDEPALDTVIERIRADLGADDPRAELVPGFVREAAAGLADAPVRCYIAVLVERAARRELARPDVVARTRWIRRTPYELRMRKWDGSPGRRTPVRPLRRDEFGHWYLWPAGEPVLPRSGPPRTYDHDFVHLVPAAGCWTARWGADGDVDLYCDVTTRPVVEADAVRAVDLDLDVVRYHDGRTAVVDQEQFARRRIEMGYPWPVVHDAVATARWLHAAVSERREPFGTVGAGLLATRS
;
A
#
# COMPACT_ATOMS: atom_id res chain seq x y z
N MET A 1 26.44 23.14 -40.94
CA MET A 1 26.18 22.31 -39.74
C MET A 1 25.76 23.22 -38.61
N THR A 2 24.45 23.44 -38.44
CA THR A 2 23.91 24.22 -37.31
C THR A 2 23.56 23.26 -36.18
N SER A 3 24.32 23.34 -35.10
CA SER A 3 24.13 22.56 -33.87
C SER A 3 22.80 22.93 -33.21
N ARG A 4 21.97 21.92 -32.94
CA ARG A 4 20.68 22.03 -32.27
C ARG A 4 20.95 22.10 -30.75
N PRO A 5 20.43 23.09 -30.01
CA PRO A 5 20.70 23.19 -28.58
C PRO A 5 20.09 21.98 -27.86
N ALA A 6 20.88 21.39 -26.96
CA ALA A 6 20.45 20.31 -26.09
C ALA A 6 19.18 20.73 -25.33
N ARG A 7 18.12 19.92 -25.44
CA ARG A 7 16.92 20.11 -24.62
C ARG A 7 17.33 19.97 -23.16
N SER A 8 17.08 21.02 -22.40
CA SER A 8 17.17 21.01 -20.94
C SER A 8 16.37 19.82 -20.39
N PRO A 9 16.88 19.04 -19.42
CA PRO A 9 16.08 17.99 -18.81
C PRO A 9 14.87 18.66 -18.16
N ILE A 10 13.68 18.20 -18.55
CA ILE A 10 12.43 18.53 -17.90
C ILE A 10 12.66 18.19 -16.42
N ARG A 11 12.73 19.21 -15.57
CA ARG A 11 12.89 19.02 -14.12
C ARG A 11 11.79 18.09 -13.64
N ASP A 12 12.17 17.02 -12.97
CA ASP A 12 11.29 16.16 -12.20
C ASP A 12 10.41 17.03 -11.29
N ARG A 13 9.11 17.06 -11.60
CA ARG A 13 8.09 17.40 -10.62
C ARG A 13 7.01 16.35 -10.75
N ASP A 14 6.72 15.76 -9.60
CA ASP A 14 5.72 14.75 -9.35
C ASP A 14 4.33 15.24 -9.78
N CYS A 15 3.37 14.32 -9.85
CA CYS A 15 1.96 14.68 -9.82
C CYS A 15 1.70 15.35 -8.45
N ASP A 16 1.79 16.67 -8.38
CA ASP A 16 1.65 17.42 -7.13
C ASP A 16 0.34 17.02 -6.42
N GLU A 17 0.40 16.60 -5.16
CA GLU A 17 -0.76 16.31 -4.28
C GLU A 17 -1.91 17.35 -4.42
N PRO A 18 -1.63 18.67 -4.50
CA PRO A 18 -2.64 19.70 -4.78
C PRO A 18 -3.54 19.44 -6.00
N ALA A 19 -3.02 18.79 -7.05
CA ALA A 19 -3.78 18.46 -8.24
C ALA A 19 -4.74 17.27 -8.01
N LEU A 20 -4.37 16.31 -7.16
CA LEU A 20 -5.22 15.18 -6.81
C LEU A 20 -6.36 15.61 -5.87
N ASP A 21 -6.07 16.49 -4.91
CA ASP A 21 -7.10 17.04 -4.00
C ASP A 21 -8.18 17.78 -4.80
N THR A 22 -7.79 18.56 -5.80
CA THR A 22 -8.75 19.22 -6.71
C THR A 22 -9.64 18.21 -7.45
N VAL A 23 -9.11 17.06 -7.86
CA VAL A 23 -9.88 15.98 -8.50
C VAL A 23 -10.83 15.33 -7.50
N ILE A 24 -10.37 15.05 -6.27
CA ILE A 24 -11.18 14.47 -5.20
C ILE A 24 -12.38 15.36 -4.90
N GLU A 25 -12.16 16.65 -4.67
CA GLU A 25 -13.21 17.61 -4.35
C GLU A 25 -14.24 17.74 -5.48
N ARG A 26 -13.78 17.78 -6.74
CA ARG A 26 -14.69 17.82 -7.90
C ARG A 26 -15.58 16.57 -7.99
N ILE A 27 -15.01 15.37 -7.83
CA ILE A 27 -15.79 14.13 -7.90
C ILE A 27 -16.78 14.04 -6.72
N ARG A 28 -16.38 14.44 -5.51
CA ARG A 28 -17.27 14.47 -4.33
C ARG A 28 -18.43 15.43 -4.51
N ALA A 29 -18.17 16.64 -5.00
CA ALA A 29 -19.20 17.64 -5.27
C ALA A 29 -20.27 17.12 -6.24
N ASP A 30 -19.87 16.39 -7.28
CA ASP A 30 -20.79 15.81 -8.26
C ASP A 30 -21.64 14.65 -7.70
N LEU A 31 -21.08 13.87 -6.77
CA LEU A 31 -21.79 12.75 -6.13
C LEU A 31 -22.82 13.23 -5.10
N GLY A 32 -22.53 14.35 -4.42
CA GLY A 32 -23.32 14.84 -3.29
C GLY A 32 -22.92 14.20 -1.96
N ALA A 33 -23.17 14.91 -0.85
CA ALA A 33 -22.66 14.54 0.48
C ALA A 33 -23.26 13.24 1.04
N ASP A 34 -24.49 12.89 0.63
CA ASP A 34 -25.20 11.69 1.11
C ASP A 34 -24.94 10.43 0.26
N ASP A 35 -24.17 10.56 -0.84
CA ASP A 35 -23.85 9.41 -1.69
C ASP A 35 -22.76 8.55 -1.01
N PRO A 36 -23.01 7.25 -0.76
CA PRO A 36 -22.06 6.38 -0.07
C PRO A 36 -20.73 6.20 -0.83
N ARG A 37 -20.67 6.58 -2.11
CA ARG A 37 -19.44 6.58 -2.90
C ARG A 37 -18.50 7.74 -2.58
N ALA A 38 -19.00 8.82 -1.98
CA ALA A 38 -18.20 10.01 -1.66
C ALA A 38 -17.02 9.71 -0.71
N GLU A 39 -17.21 8.75 0.21
CA GLU A 39 -16.15 8.25 1.11
C GLU A 39 -15.05 7.47 0.37
N LEU A 40 -15.38 6.87 -0.78
CA LEU A 40 -14.45 6.03 -1.55
C LEU A 40 -13.59 6.85 -2.52
N VAL A 41 -14.03 8.07 -2.87
CA VAL A 41 -13.41 8.92 -3.89
C VAL A 41 -11.90 9.08 -3.71
N PRO A 42 -11.38 9.46 -2.53
CA PRO A 42 -9.93 9.64 -2.35
C PRO A 42 -9.13 8.38 -2.71
N GLY A 43 -9.61 7.21 -2.29
CA GLY A 43 -8.94 5.94 -2.54
C GLY A 43 -8.87 5.62 -4.04
N PHE A 44 -9.98 5.79 -4.77
CA PHE A 44 -10.02 5.56 -6.22
C PHE A 44 -9.17 6.57 -7.00
N VAL A 45 -9.12 7.84 -6.58
CA VAL A 45 -8.28 8.86 -7.21
C VAL A 45 -6.80 8.50 -7.04
N ARG A 46 -6.37 8.11 -5.84
CA ARG A 46 -4.98 7.69 -5.59
C ARG A 46 -4.61 6.41 -6.31
N GLU A 47 -5.52 5.44 -6.36
CA GLU A 47 -5.34 4.21 -7.13
C GLU A 47 -5.12 4.52 -8.62
N ALA A 48 -5.97 5.37 -9.20
CA ALA A 48 -5.84 5.78 -10.59
C ALA A 48 -4.55 6.57 -10.83
N ALA A 49 -4.14 7.43 -9.90
CA ALA A 49 -2.89 8.20 -9.99
C ALA A 49 -1.66 7.30 -9.97
N ALA A 50 -1.61 6.32 -9.05
CA ALA A 50 -0.52 5.36 -8.98
C ALA A 50 -0.40 4.52 -10.27
N GLY A 51 -1.53 4.06 -10.83
CA GLY A 51 -1.54 3.32 -12.10
C GLY A 51 -1.10 4.13 -13.32
N LEU A 52 -1.00 5.46 -13.19
CA LEU A 52 -0.61 6.38 -14.26
C LEU A 52 0.73 7.07 -13.98
N ALA A 53 1.45 6.69 -12.92
CA ALA A 53 2.70 7.34 -12.50
C ALA A 53 3.78 7.33 -13.61
N ASP A 54 3.82 6.27 -14.43
CA ASP A 54 4.76 6.13 -15.54
C ASP A 54 4.22 6.62 -16.90
N ALA A 55 3.01 7.20 -16.92
CA ALA A 55 2.42 7.66 -18.16
C ALA A 55 3.23 8.86 -18.74
N PRO A 56 3.63 8.82 -20.03
CA PRO A 56 4.45 9.87 -20.64
C PRO A 56 3.72 11.21 -20.81
N VAL A 57 2.47 11.30 -20.37
CA VAL A 57 1.57 12.44 -20.63
C VAL A 57 1.18 13.14 -19.32
N ARG A 58 2.16 13.82 -18.71
CA ARG A 58 2.00 14.51 -17.41
C ARG A 58 0.92 15.61 -17.41
N CYS A 59 0.72 16.32 -18.53
CA CYS A 59 -0.28 17.39 -18.64
C CYS A 59 -1.74 16.91 -18.65
N TYR A 60 -1.99 15.60 -18.74
CA TYR A 60 -3.33 15.02 -18.71
C TYR A 60 -3.55 14.08 -17.52
N ILE A 61 -2.58 13.91 -16.62
CA ILE A 61 -2.70 12.93 -15.53
C ILE A 61 -3.93 13.22 -14.68
N ALA A 62 -4.19 14.46 -14.25
CA ALA A 62 -5.40 14.78 -13.47
C ALA A 62 -6.70 14.40 -14.20
N VAL A 63 -6.77 14.62 -15.52
CA VAL A 63 -7.95 14.27 -16.35
C VAL A 63 -8.08 12.75 -16.51
N LEU A 64 -6.97 12.04 -16.70
CA LEU A 64 -6.95 10.59 -16.84
C LEU A 64 -7.28 9.90 -15.51
N VAL A 65 -6.74 10.43 -14.42
CA VAL A 65 -7.04 10.00 -13.03
C VAL A 65 -8.51 10.18 -12.73
N GLU A 66 -9.07 11.36 -13.01
CA GLU A 66 -10.49 11.61 -12.82
C GLU A 66 -11.35 10.65 -13.65
N ARG A 67 -11.04 10.48 -14.93
CA ARG A 67 -11.79 9.56 -15.80
C ARG A 67 -11.71 8.12 -15.32
N ALA A 68 -10.53 7.66 -14.89
CA ALA A 68 -10.34 6.32 -14.36
C ALA A 68 -11.10 6.12 -13.05
N ALA A 69 -11.01 7.08 -12.11
CA ALA A 69 -11.73 7.04 -10.84
C ALA A 69 -13.26 7.04 -11.08
N ARG A 70 -13.77 7.92 -11.94
CA ARG A 70 -15.20 7.97 -12.30
C ARG A 70 -15.68 6.68 -12.95
N ARG A 71 -14.87 6.05 -13.81
CA ARG A 71 -15.20 4.77 -14.44
C ARG A 71 -15.39 3.66 -13.41
N GLU A 72 -14.53 3.61 -12.39
CA GLU A 72 -14.68 2.63 -11.30
C GLU A 72 -15.89 2.94 -10.41
N LEU A 73 -16.08 4.21 -10.03
CA LEU A 73 -17.21 4.67 -9.22
C LEU A 73 -18.58 4.50 -9.92
N ALA A 74 -18.60 4.39 -11.24
CA ALA A 74 -19.80 4.14 -12.04
C ALA A 74 -20.20 2.65 -12.10
N ARG A 75 -19.37 1.72 -11.61
CA ARG A 75 -19.71 0.29 -11.62
C ARG A 75 -20.91 0.03 -10.69
N PRO A 76 -21.96 -0.70 -11.14
CA PRO A 76 -23.20 -0.88 -10.36
C PRO A 76 -22.98 -1.57 -9.01
N ASP A 77 -21.97 -2.43 -8.95
CA ASP A 77 -21.59 -3.22 -7.80
C ASP A 77 -20.50 -2.55 -6.95
N VAL A 78 -20.05 -1.33 -7.29
CA VAL A 78 -18.91 -0.69 -6.60
C VAL A 78 -19.16 -0.62 -5.10
N VAL A 79 -20.33 -0.13 -4.68
CA VAL A 79 -20.69 -0.01 -3.26
C VAL A 79 -20.78 -1.37 -2.58
N ALA A 80 -21.28 -2.40 -3.27
CA ALA A 80 -21.40 -3.76 -2.74
C ALA A 80 -20.03 -4.45 -2.62
N ARG A 81 -19.13 -4.25 -3.60
CA ARG A 81 -17.75 -4.76 -3.58
C ARG A 81 -16.85 -4.03 -2.59
N THR A 82 -17.16 -2.78 -2.31
CA THR A 82 -16.51 -2.03 -1.23
C THR A 82 -17.22 -2.19 0.11
N ARG A 83 -18.40 -2.85 0.14
CA ARG A 83 -19.15 -3.07 1.38
C ARG A 83 -18.34 -4.01 2.25
N TRP A 84 -17.87 -3.43 3.33
CA TRP A 84 -16.85 -4.03 4.17
C TRP A 84 -17.50 -5.06 5.12
N ILE A 85 -17.26 -6.34 4.87
CA ILE A 85 -17.94 -7.45 5.57
C ILE A 85 -17.24 -7.73 6.89
N ARG A 86 -17.83 -7.26 8.00
CA ARG A 86 -17.36 -7.44 9.39
C ARG A 86 -17.38 -8.87 9.94
N ARG A 87 -17.70 -9.90 9.14
CA ARG A 87 -18.18 -11.20 9.69
C ARG A 87 -17.45 -12.46 9.23
N THR A 88 -16.50 -12.38 8.31
CA THR A 88 -15.68 -13.54 7.91
C THR A 88 -14.33 -13.50 8.65
N PRO A 89 -13.75 -14.62 9.09
CA PRO A 89 -12.34 -14.65 9.45
C PRO A 89 -11.52 -14.22 8.22
N TYR A 90 -10.69 -13.18 8.37
CA TYR A 90 -9.77 -12.75 7.32
C TYR A 90 -8.36 -13.23 7.64
N GLU A 91 -7.60 -13.48 6.58
CA GLU A 91 -6.20 -13.80 6.67
C GLU A 91 -5.41 -13.02 5.63
N LEU A 92 -4.30 -12.41 6.05
CA LEU A 92 -3.30 -11.85 5.16
C LEU A 92 -2.34 -12.97 4.74
N ARG A 93 -2.38 -13.34 3.46
CA ARG A 93 -1.61 -14.44 2.86
C ARG A 93 -0.53 -13.86 1.95
N MET A 94 0.70 -13.84 2.47
CA MET A 94 1.88 -13.42 1.73
C MET A 94 2.58 -14.65 1.17
N ARG A 95 2.42 -14.94 -0.12
CA ARG A 95 3.18 -16.01 -0.79
C ARG A 95 4.55 -15.52 -1.20
N LYS A 96 5.46 -16.45 -1.51
CA LYS A 96 6.70 -16.11 -2.21
C LYS A 96 6.49 -16.22 -3.72
N TRP A 97 7.40 -15.61 -4.48
CA TRP A 97 7.30 -15.48 -5.93
C TRP A 97 7.15 -16.81 -6.68
N ASP A 98 7.86 -17.85 -6.22
CA ASP A 98 7.80 -19.21 -6.75
C ASP A 98 6.47 -19.94 -6.43
N GLY A 99 5.51 -19.24 -5.82
CA GLY A 99 4.22 -19.79 -5.39
C GLY A 99 4.28 -20.53 -4.06
N SER A 100 5.48 -20.71 -3.47
CA SER A 100 5.63 -21.37 -2.18
C SER A 100 4.91 -20.62 -1.06
N PRO A 101 4.42 -21.32 -0.02
CA PRO A 101 3.80 -20.67 1.12
C PRO A 101 4.75 -19.64 1.75
N GLY A 102 4.21 -18.48 2.11
CA GLY A 102 4.89 -17.54 3.00
C GLY A 102 4.08 -17.29 4.26
N ARG A 103 4.10 -16.07 4.77
CA ARG A 103 3.45 -15.69 6.03
C ARG A 103 1.92 -15.70 5.88
N ARG A 104 1.23 -16.29 6.85
CA ARG A 104 -0.22 -16.19 7.01
C ARG A 104 -0.54 -15.56 8.35
N THR A 105 -1.20 -14.40 8.33
CA THR A 105 -1.52 -13.64 9.54
C THR A 105 -3.03 -13.55 9.71
N PRO A 106 -3.60 -13.99 10.84
CA PRO A 106 -5.01 -13.77 11.14
C PRO A 106 -5.25 -12.28 11.33
N VAL A 107 -6.23 -11.75 10.61
CA VAL A 107 -6.57 -10.33 10.68
C VAL A 107 -8.07 -10.16 10.77
N ARG A 108 -8.50 -9.13 11.48
CA ARG A 108 -9.90 -8.73 11.60
C ARG A 108 -10.03 -7.39 10.91
N PRO A 109 -11.01 -7.21 10.02
CA PRO A 109 -11.25 -5.90 9.44
C PRO A 109 -11.40 -4.84 10.57
N LEU A 110 -10.66 -3.73 10.49
CA LEU A 110 -10.75 -2.57 11.40
C LEU A 110 -11.53 -1.35 10.83
N ARG A 111 -11.08 -0.81 9.69
CA ARG A 111 -11.81 0.22 8.93
C ARG A 111 -11.35 0.26 7.47
N ARG A 112 -11.98 1.11 6.67
CA ARG A 112 -11.50 1.51 5.35
C ARG A 112 -11.55 3.04 5.27
N ASP A 113 -10.55 3.64 4.65
CA ASP A 113 -10.46 5.07 4.42
C ASP A 113 -9.69 5.37 3.13
N GLU A 114 -9.25 6.61 2.95
CA GLU A 114 -8.49 7.06 1.80
C GLU A 114 -7.11 6.39 1.63
N PHE A 115 -6.55 5.82 2.70
CA PHE A 115 -5.24 5.16 2.68
C PHE A 115 -5.36 3.69 2.32
N GLY A 116 -6.49 3.05 2.59
CA GLY A 116 -6.76 1.68 2.18
C GLY A 116 -7.63 0.90 3.17
N HIS A 117 -7.39 -0.40 3.24
CA HIS A 117 -8.07 -1.30 4.15
C HIS A 117 -7.21 -1.53 5.38
N TRP A 118 -7.75 -1.19 6.54
CA TRP A 118 -7.11 -1.36 7.82
C TRP A 118 -7.62 -2.61 8.50
N TYR A 119 -6.70 -3.33 9.13
CA TYR A 119 -6.98 -4.56 9.85
C TYR A 119 -6.33 -4.55 11.22
N LEU A 120 -6.99 -5.18 12.18
CA LEU A 120 -6.45 -5.51 13.48
C LEU A 120 -5.91 -6.94 13.43
N TRP A 121 -4.69 -7.15 13.90
CA TRP A 121 -4.21 -8.46 14.30
C TRP A 121 -4.15 -8.46 15.84
N PRO A 122 -5.09 -9.12 16.52
CA PRO A 122 -5.15 -9.10 17.98
C PRO A 122 -4.00 -9.83 18.64
N ALA A 123 -3.63 -9.38 19.84
CA ALA A 123 -2.76 -10.10 20.76
C ALA A 123 -3.23 -11.56 20.96
N GLY A 124 -2.28 -12.48 21.06
CA GLY A 124 -2.52 -13.91 21.25
C GLY A 124 -2.94 -14.68 20.00
N GLU A 125 -3.36 -14.03 18.92
CA GLU A 125 -3.71 -14.71 17.66
C GLU A 125 -2.44 -15.14 16.90
N PRO A 126 -2.27 -16.42 16.57
CA PRO A 126 -1.00 -16.93 16.06
C PRO A 126 -0.78 -16.57 14.58
N VAL A 127 0.38 -15.99 14.26
CA VAL A 127 0.88 -15.91 12.87
C VAL A 127 1.58 -17.21 12.50
N LEU A 128 1.34 -17.67 11.27
CA LEU A 128 2.06 -18.79 10.68
C LEU A 128 3.19 -18.23 9.82
N PRO A 129 4.46 -18.36 10.24
CA PRO A 129 5.59 -17.95 9.40
C PRO A 129 5.72 -18.89 8.19
N ARG A 130 6.55 -18.49 7.21
CA ARG A 130 6.93 -19.35 6.08
C ARG A 130 7.47 -20.71 6.55
N SER A 131 8.27 -20.70 7.61
CA SER A 131 8.94 -21.88 8.15
C SER A 131 9.02 -21.81 9.67
N GLY A 132 8.86 -22.95 10.32
CA GLY A 132 8.89 -23.06 11.78
C GLY A 132 7.49 -23.06 12.41
N PRO A 133 7.42 -23.11 13.75
CA PRO A 133 6.16 -23.15 14.46
C PRO A 133 5.41 -21.79 14.39
N PRO A 134 4.09 -21.79 14.64
CA PRO A 134 3.32 -20.56 14.84
C PRO A 134 3.96 -19.65 15.90
N ARG A 135 3.82 -18.33 15.72
CA ARG A 135 4.27 -17.33 16.69
C ARG A 135 3.10 -16.52 17.21
N THR A 136 3.13 -16.17 18.49
CA THR A 136 2.14 -15.32 19.16
C THR A 136 2.84 -14.10 19.75
N TYR A 137 2.11 -13.00 19.85
CA TYR A 137 2.57 -11.75 20.43
C TYR A 137 1.57 -11.33 21.52
N ASP A 138 2.05 -10.60 22.53
CA ASP A 138 1.28 -10.14 23.68
C ASP A 138 0.63 -8.76 23.47
N HIS A 139 0.78 -8.19 22.28
CA HIS A 139 0.25 -6.89 21.88
C HIS A 139 -0.48 -6.97 20.54
N ASP A 140 -1.36 -6.00 20.32
CA ASP A 140 -2.09 -5.83 19.07
C ASP A 140 -1.18 -5.26 17.97
N PHE A 141 -1.50 -5.57 16.72
CA PHE A 141 -0.96 -4.88 15.54
C PHE A 141 -2.06 -4.26 14.73
N VAL A 142 -1.75 -3.15 14.07
CA VAL A 142 -2.58 -2.58 13.02
C VAL A 142 -1.89 -2.82 11.68
N HIS A 143 -2.60 -3.41 10.73
CA HIS A 143 -2.15 -3.60 9.35
C HIS A 143 -2.87 -2.66 8.41
N LEU A 144 -2.15 -2.13 7.43
CA LEU A 144 -2.68 -1.43 6.28
C LEU A 144 -2.38 -2.22 5.00
N VAL A 145 -3.44 -2.46 4.25
CA VAL A 145 -3.38 -2.83 2.84
C VAL A 145 -3.72 -1.57 2.05
N PRO A 146 -2.77 -0.98 1.30
CA PRO A 146 -2.95 0.35 0.77
C PRO A 146 -3.99 0.38 -0.35
N ALA A 147 -4.65 1.52 -0.52
CA ALA A 147 -5.54 1.78 -1.66
C ALA A 147 -4.76 1.69 -3.00
N ALA A 148 -3.48 2.06 -2.98
CA ALA A 148 -2.62 2.10 -4.14
C ALA A 148 -1.18 1.68 -3.78
N GLY A 149 -0.52 0.98 -4.70
CA GLY A 149 0.88 0.59 -4.57
C GLY A 149 1.11 -0.90 -4.28
N CYS A 150 2.39 -1.24 -4.25
CA CYS A 150 2.93 -2.59 -4.18
C CYS A 150 3.58 -2.85 -2.80
N TRP A 151 2.82 -2.61 -1.74
CA TRP A 151 3.32 -2.70 -0.36
C TRP A 151 2.21 -3.00 0.65
N THR A 152 2.57 -3.40 1.86
CA THR A 152 1.69 -3.41 3.04
C THR A 152 2.43 -2.83 4.23
N ALA A 153 1.73 -2.30 5.23
CA ALA A 153 2.35 -1.76 6.44
C ALA A 153 1.75 -2.37 7.71
N ARG A 154 2.55 -2.47 8.76
CA ARG A 154 2.16 -2.97 10.08
C ARG A 154 2.77 -2.13 11.19
N TRP A 155 1.94 -1.63 12.10
CA TRP A 155 2.34 -0.96 13.33
C TRP A 155 2.29 -1.91 14.51
N GLY A 156 3.12 -1.63 15.52
CA GLY A 156 3.29 -2.48 16.70
C GLY A 156 4.28 -3.61 16.44
N ALA A 157 5.22 -3.41 15.51
CA ALA A 157 6.23 -4.42 15.18
C ALA A 157 7.08 -4.81 16.41
N ASP A 158 7.83 -5.90 16.27
CA ASP A 158 8.53 -6.54 17.40
C ASP A 158 9.88 -5.88 17.68
N GLY A 159 10.35 -5.98 18.93
CA GLY A 159 11.62 -5.41 19.39
C GLY A 159 11.70 -3.89 19.26
N ASP A 160 12.74 -3.40 18.58
CA ASP A 160 13.00 -1.97 18.43
C ASP A 160 12.21 -1.33 17.26
N VAL A 161 11.40 -2.09 16.53
CA VAL A 161 10.71 -1.66 15.30
C VAL A 161 9.29 -1.20 15.62
N ASP A 162 8.94 0.04 15.28
CA ASP A 162 7.58 0.57 15.50
C ASP A 162 6.65 0.33 14.31
N LEU A 163 7.22 0.31 13.09
CA LEU A 163 6.55 0.18 11.82
C LEU A 163 7.37 -0.71 10.88
N TYR A 164 6.69 -1.67 10.26
CA TYR A 164 7.25 -2.58 9.26
C TYR A 164 6.43 -2.50 7.97
N CYS A 165 7.09 -2.27 6.84
CA CYS A 165 6.46 -2.22 5.53
C CYS A 165 7.04 -3.32 4.61
N ASP A 166 6.22 -4.29 4.22
CA ASP A 166 6.61 -5.29 3.21
C ASP A 166 6.46 -4.71 1.80
N VAL A 167 7.47 -4.86 0.94
CA VAL A 167 7.31 -4.66 -0.52
C VAL A 167 6.74 -5.93 -1.12
N THR A 168 5.67 -5.79 -1.88
CA THR A 168 4.85 -6.90 -2.37
C THR A 168 4.45 -6.68 -3.82
N THR A 169 3.89 -7.68 -4.49
CA THR A 169 2.99 -7.40 -5.62
C THR A 169 1.74 -6.68 -5.10
N ARG A 170 1.04 -5.93 -5.97
CA ARG A 170 -0.22 -5.28 -5.61
C ARG A 170 -1.15 -6.20 -4.77
N PRO A 171 -1.43 -5.83 -3.51
CA PRO A 171 -2.31 -6.63 -2.68
C PRO A 171 -3.73 -6.67 -3.23
N VAL A 172 -4.36 -7.84 -3.14
CA VAL A 172 -5.75 -8.05 -3.54
C VAL A 172 -6.57 -8.39 -2.29
N VAL A 173 -7.58 -7.56 -2.03
CA VAL A 173 -8.56 -7.80 -0.96
C VAL A 173 -9.73 -8.61 -1.55
N GLU A 174 -9.94 -9.82 -1.06
CA GLU A 174 -11.02 -10.74 -1.44
C GLU A 174 -12.02 -10.90 -0.28
N ALA A 175 -13.04 -11.75 -0.46
CA ALA A 175 -14.10 -11.92 0.54
C ALA A 175 -13.65 -12.67 1.82
N ASP A 176 -12.61 -13.50 1.75
CA ASP A 176 -12.09 -14.34 2.85
C ASP A 176 -10.63 -14.05 3.21
N ALA A 177 -9.90 -13.32 2.37
CA ALA A 177 -8.47 -13.13 2.54
C ALA A 177 -7.96 -11.86 1.87
N VAL A 178 -6.80 -11.40 2.31
CA VAL A 178 -5.94 -10.51 1.54
C VAL A 178 -4.79 -11.33 0.98
N ARG A 179 -4.48 -11.17 -0.30
CA ARG A 179 -3.40 -11.91 -0.97
C ARG A 179 -2.39 -10.94 -1.56
N ALA A 180 -1.12 -11.23 -1.34
CA ALA A 180 -0.03 -10.62 -2.08
C ALA A 180 1.14 -11.60 -2.20
N VAL A 181 2.08 -11.30 -3.09
CA VAL A 181 3.38 -11.95 -3.15
C VAL A 181 4.38 -11.02 -2.48
N ASP A 182 5.04 -11.50 -1.44
CA ASP A 182 6.13 -10.79 -0.76
C ASP A 182 7.42 -10.92 -1.59
N LEU A 183 8.02 -9.76 -1.89
CA LEU A 183 9.17 -9.61 -2.77
C LEU A 183 10.50 -9.49 -2.02
N ASP A 184 10.57 -9.90 -0.75
CA ASP A 184 11.81 -10.02 0.04
C ASP A 184 12.56 -8.70 0.32
N LEU A 185 11.90 -7.56 0.11
CA LEU A 185 12.47 -6.25 0.36
C LEU A 185 11.54 -5.48 1.28
N ASP A 186 12.07 -4.90 2.35
CA ASP A 186 11.26 -4.33 3.40
C ASP A 186 11.80 -2.97 3.85
N VAL A 187 10.91 -2.13 4.35
CA VAL A 187 11.28 -0.85 4.98
C VAL A 187 10.78 -0.87 6.41
N VAL A 188 11.67 -0.57 7.35
CA VAL A 188 11.34 -0.51 8.77
C VAL A 188 11.61 0.87 9.32
N ARG A 189 10.83 1.25 10.34
CA ARG A 189 11.15 2.36 11.22
C ARG A 189 11.28 1.85 12.65
N TYR A 190 12.28 2.38 13.32
CA TYR A 190 12.59 2.06 14.71
C TYR A 190 11.90 3.04 15.66
N HIS A 191 11.72 2.65 16.91
CA HIS A 191 11.15 3.52 17.96
C HIS A 191 11.96 4.82 18.16
N ASP A 192 13.26 4.81 17.88
CA ASP A 192 14.11 6.01 17.91
C ASP A 192 13.96 6.93 16.69
N GLY A 193 13.10 6.56 15.74
CA GLY A 193 12.79 7.33 14.54
C GLY A 193 13.68 7.04 13.34
N ARG A 194 14.75 6.24 13.47
CA ARG A 194 15.55 5.81 12.31
C ARG A 194 14.69 4.98 11.36
N THR A 195 14.93 5.12 10.07
CA THR A 195 14.29 4.31 9.01
C THR A 195 15.38 3.59 8.22
N ALA A 196 15.11 2.35 7.81
CA ALA A 196 16.07 1.54 7.05
C ALA A 196 15.36 0.66 6.02
N VAL A 197 16.04 0.42 4.89
CA VAL A 197 15.68 -0.67 3.97
C VAL A 197 16.42 -1.93 4.44
N VAL A 198 15.67 -2.97 4.80
CA VAL A 198 16.22 -4.24 5.30
C VAL A 198 16.04 -5.36 4.27
N ASP A 199 16.65 -6.51 4.54
CA ASP A 199 16.58 -7.71 3.69
C ASP A 199 17.09 -7.55 2.24
N GLN A 200 17.84 -6.48 1.95
CA GLN A 200 18.43 -6.21 0.63
C GLN A 200 19.29 -7.37 0.09
N GLU A 201 20.05 -8.05 0.95
CA GLU A 201 20.84 -9.22 0.56
C GLU A 201 19.94 -10.43 0.24
N GLN A 202 18.87 -10.61 1.02
CA GLN A 202 17.89 -11.68 0.79
C GLN A 202 17.16 -11.46 -0.54
N PHE A 203 16.72 -10.23 -0.82
CA PHE A 203 16.16 -9.83 -2.11
C PHE A 203 17.14 -10.08 -3.26
N ALA A 204 18.38 -9.63 -3.13
CA ALA A 204 19.40 -9.78 -4.18
C ALA A 204 19.65 -11.25 -4.55
N ARG A 205 19.63 -12.14 -3.54
CA ARG A 205 19.74 -13.58 -3.75
C ARG A 205 18.46 -14.18 -4.34
N ARG A 206 17.32 -13.96 -3.69
CA ARG A 206 16.04 -14.61 -4.04
C ARG A 206 15.50 -14.18 -5.40
N ARG A 207 15.73 -12.93 -5.82
CA ARG A 207 15.32 -12.49 -7.16
C ARG A 207 15.95 -13.32 -8.28
N ILE A 208 17.16 -13.87 -8.04
CA ILE A 208 17.86 -14.77 -8.97
C ILE A 208 17.32 -16.20 -8.79
N GLU A 209 17.33 -16.71 -7.55
CA GLU A 209 16.93 -18.09 -7.24
C GLU A 209 15.49 -18.42 -7.68
N MET A 210 14.58 -17.46 -7.53
CA MET A 210 13.15 -17.62 -7.84
C MET A 210 12.78 -17.05 -9.22
N GLY A 211 13.71 -16.42 -9.94
CA GLY A 211 13.48 -15.90 -11.30
C GLY A 211 12.50 -14.72 -11.35
N TYR A 212 12.76 -13.67 -10.59
CA TYR A 212 11.92 -12.46 -10.63
C TYR A 212 12.12 -11.75 -11.98
N PRO A 213 11.05 -11.44 -12.73
CA PRO A 213 11.15 -10.66 -13.96
C PRO A 213 11.75 -9.29 -13.69
N TRP A 214 12.54 -8.77 -14.63
CA TRP A 214 13.17 -7.45 -14.49
C TRP A 214 12.19 -6.32 -14.13
N PRO A 215 10.97 -6.23 -14.73
CA PRO A 215 10.00 -5.21 -14.32
C PRO A 215 9.60 -5.32 -12.84
N VAL A 216 9.43 -6.54 -12.33
CA VAL A 216 9.08 -6.76 -10.90
C VAL A 216 10.22 -6.32 -9.99
N VAL A 217 11.46 -6.62 -10.36
CA VAL A 217 12.65 -6.17 -9.60
C VAL A 217 12.75 -4.64 -9.61
N HIS A 218 12.51 -4.02 -10.76
CA HIS A 218 12.50 -2.56 -10.91
C HIS A 218 11.46 -1.92 -9.99
N ASP A 219 10.21 -2.39 -10.06
CA ASP A 219 9.09 -1.87 -9.29
C ASP A 219 9.28 -2.09 -7.78
N ALA A 220 9.83 -3.23 -7.37
CA ALA A 220 10.14 -3.51 -5.97
C ALA A 220 11.16 -2.50 -5.40
N VAL A 221 12.24 -2.26 -6.15
CA VAL A 221 13.28 -1.29 -5.74
C VAL A 221 12.73 0.14 -5.73
N ALA A 222 11.93 0.52 -6.72
CA ALA A 222 11.27 1.82 -6.76
C ALA A 222 10.31 2.00 -5.56
N THR A 223 9.51 0.97 -5.26
CA THR A 223 8.58 0.97 -4.12
C THR A 223 9.32 1.08 -2.79
N ALA A 224 10.40 0.33 -2.59
CA ALA A 224 11.22 0.41 -1.38
C ALA A 224 11.82 1.80 -1.18
N ARG A 225 12.33 2.42 -2.25
CA ARG A 225 12.87 3.80 -2.20
C ARG A 225 11.80 4.81 -1.83
N TRP A 226 10.62 4.71 -2.46
CA TRP A 226 9.50 5.59 -2.16
C TRP A 226 9.02 5.42 -0.71
N LEU A 227 8.89 4.17 -0.24
CA LEU A 227 8.52 3.86 1.15
C LEU A 227 9.54 4.41 2.12
N HIS A 228 10.84 4.20 1.87
CA HIS A 228 11.89 4.72 2.73
C HIS A 228 11.78 6.24 2.90
N ALA A 229 11.58 6.98 1.79
CA ALA A 229 11.36 8.42 1.84
C ALA A 229 10.06 8.78 2.61
N ALA A 230 8.93 8.15 2.27
CA ALA A 230 7.64 8.43 2.89
C ALA A 230 7.61 8.16 4.40
N VAL A 231 8.21 7.04 4.83
CA VAL A 231 8.32 6.65 6.24
C VAL A 231 9.27 7.57 7.00
N SER A 232 10.41 7.93 6.39
CA SER A 232 11.39 8.85 6.99
C SER A 232 10.80 10.25 7.20
N GLU A 233 10.04 10.73 6.22
CA GLU A 233 9.37 12.04 6.24
C GLU A 233 8.07 12.02 7.05
N ARG A 234 7.65 10.84 7.55
CA ARG A 234 6.38 10.64 8.27
C ARG A 234 5.16 11.11 7.47
N ARG A 235 5.21 10.99 6.14
CA ARG A 235 4.05 11.23 5.28
C ARG A 235 2.92 10.28 5.66
N GLU A 236 1.69 10.77 5.72
CA GLU A 236 0.56 9.90 6.05
C GLU A 236 0.41 8.80 4.97
N PRO A 237 0.10 7.56 5.36
CA PRO A 237 -0.41 7.12 6.67
C PRO A 237 0.68 6.73 7.70
N PHE A 238 1.96 6.96 7.40
CA PHE A 238 3.10 6.54 8.23
C PHE A 238 3.37 7.46 9.41
N GLY A 239 2.79 8.66 9.42
CA GLY A 239 2.91 9.63 10.52
C GLY A 239 2.07 9.22 11.72
N THR A 240 0.86 9.79 11.79
CA THR A 240 -0.01 9.69 12.96
C THR A 240 -1.16 8.73 12.76
N VAL A 241 -1.64 8.52 11.52
CA VAL A 241 -2.87 7.76 11.27
C VAL A 241 -2.75 6.32 11.74
N GLY A 242 -1.72 5.60 11.28
CA GLY A 242 -1.53 4.19 11.67
C GLY A 242 -1.22 4.00 13.15
N ALA A 243 -0.37 4.87 13.72
CA ALA A 243 -0.02 4.82 15.14
C ALA A 243 -1.21 5.14 16.05
N GLY A 244 -2.03 6.13 15.67
CA GLY A 244 -3.24 6.50 16.40
C GLY A 244 -4.28 5.37 16.42
N LEU A 245 -4.43 4.64 15.30
CA LEU A 245 -5.30 3.47 15.27
C LEU A 245 -4.86 2.39 16.26
N LEU A 246 -3.56 2.12 16.37
CA LEU A 246 -3.04 1.16 17.33
C LEU A 246 -3.22 1.63 18.78
N ALA A 247 -2.94 2.89 19.08
CA ALA A 247 -3.05 3.45 20.43
C ALA A 247 -4.47 3.38 21.01
N THR A 248 -5.52 3.41 20.17
CA THR A 248 -6.91 3.24 20.62
C THR A 248 -7.28 1.81 21.03
N ARG A 249 -6.32 0.87 20.99
CA ARG A 249 -6.53 -0.56 21.25
C ARG A 249 -5.72 -1.10 22.42
N SER A 250 -4.76 -0.32 22.93
CA SER A 250 -3.99 -0.62 24.14
C SER A 250 -4.70 -0.18 25.42
#